data_AF-A0A6S7E8H9-F1
#
_entry.id   AF-A0A6S7E8H9-F1
#
_cell.length_a   1.000
_cell.length_b   1.000
_cell.length_c   1.000
_cell.angle_alpha   90.00
_cell.angle_beta   90.00
_cell.angle_gamma   90.00
#
_symmetry.space_group_name_H-M   'P 1'
#
loop_
_entity.id
_entity.type
_entity.pdbx_description
1 polymer ?
#
loop_
_entity_poly.entity_id
_entity_poly.type
_entity_poly.pdbx_seq_one_letter_code
_entity_poly.pdbx_strand_id
1 'polypeptide(L)'
;MKTVEWRGKPVWIIHRSPEQLAGLKTQDPLLADPQSKRPGFTPKYAENEGRSRKPELFVCVGICTHLGCSPTSHFEKGGSLGADWQGGFLCPCHGSTFDLAGRVYKNKPAPDNLEVPPYQYLTDTRIIVGVDEDNKA
;
A
#
# COMPACT_ATOMS: atom_id res chain seq x y z
N MET A 1 -4.16 -4.58 -11.00
CA MET A 1 -3.09 -3.63 -10.63
C MET A 1 -2.46 -3.10 -11.91
N LYS A 2 -2.24 -1.79 -11.99
CA LYS A 2 -1.46 -1.16 -13.06
C LYS A 2 -0.17 -0.61 -12.45
N THR A 3 0.96 -0.80 -13.13
CA THR A 3 2.26 -0.25 -12.72
C THR A 3 2.64 0.88 -13.68
N VAL A 4 3.08 2.00 -13.13
CA VAL A 4 3.64 3.15 -13.86
C VAL A 4 4.98 3.55 -13.24
N GLU A 5 5.79 4.32 -13.96
CA GLU A 5 7.04 4.85 -13.42
C GLU A 5 6.84 6.29 -12.91
N TRP A 6 7.42 6.61 -11.76
CA TRP A 6 7.55 7.97 -11.25
C TRP A 6 8.91 8.14 -10.59
N ARG A 7 9.74 9.07 -11.11
CA ARG A 7 11.11 9.33 -10.63
C ARG A 7 11.98 8.05 -10.54
N GLY A 8 11.89 7.18 -11.55
CA GLY A 8 12.60 5.89 -11.57
C GLY A 8 12.08 4.84 -10.59
N LYS A 9 11.01 5.13 -9.84
CA LYS A 9 10.36 4.18 -8.91
C LYS A 9 9.09 3.60 -9.55
N PRO A 10 8.79 2.30 -9.35
CA PRO A 10 7.49 1.74 -9.73
C PRO A 10 6.40 2.26 -8.80
N VAL A 11 5.30 2.75 -9.35
CA VAL A 11 4.08 3.12 -8.62
C VAL A 11 2.97 2.19 -9.05
N TRP A 12 2.33 1.56 -8.08
CA TRP A 12 1.16 0.70 -8.27
C TRP A 12 -0.12 1.50 -8.10
N ILE A 13 -1.06 1.24 -8.99
CA ILE A 13 -2.42 1.76 -8.96
C ILE A 13 -3.36 0.55 -8.92
N ILE A 14 -4.10 0.43 -7.82
CA ILE A 14 -4.92 -0.73 -7.52
C ILE A 14 -6.33 -0.27 -7.22
N HIS A 15 -7.28 -0.80 -7.99
CA HIS A 15 -8.70 -0.65 -7.69
C HIS A 15 -9.15 -1.81 -6.80
N ARG A 16 -9.57 -1.53 -5.57
CA ARG A 16 -10.01 -2.50 -4.57
C ARG A 16 -11.51 -2.71 -4.66
N SER A 17 -11.94 -3.96 -4.54
CA SER A 17 -13.37 -4.29 -4.44
C SER A 17 -13.93 -3.93 -3.06
N PRO A 18 -15.26 -3.78 -2.91
CA PRO A 18 -15.88 -3.60 -1.60
C PRO A 18 -15.52 -4.70 -0.59
N GLU A 19 -15.39 -5.95 -1.05
CA GLU A 19 -14.98 -7.08 -0.20
C GLU A 19 -13.53 -6.92 0.29
N GLN A 20 -12.62 -6.49 -0.59
CA GLN A 20 -11.23 -6.22 -0.22
C GLN A 20 -11.14 -5.08 0.81
N LEU A 21 -11.96 -4.04 0.66
CA LEU A 21 -12.01 -2.92 1.60
C LEU A 21 -12.54 -3.37 2.97
N ALA A 22 -13.62 -4.15 3.00
CA ALA A 22 -14.18 -4.69 4.24
C ALA A 22 -13.17 -5.58 5.00
N GLY A 23 -12.27 -6.25 4.28
CA GLY A 23 -11.22 -7.09 4.86
C GLY A 23 -10.05 -6.32 5.48
N LEU A 24 -9.85 -5.02 5.20
CA LEU A 24 -8.67 -4.28 5.71
C LEU A 24 -8.69 -4.15 7.23
N LYS A 25 -9.84 -3.79 7.80
CA LYS A 25 -9.98 -3.55 9.24
C LYS A 25 -9.74 -4.79 10.09
N THR A 26 -10.10 -5.96 9.57
CA THR A 26 -9.96 -7.23 10.31
C THR A 26 -8.50 -7.60 10.55
N GLN A 27 -7.57 -6.99 9.80
CA GLN A 27 -6.15 -7.26 9.87
C GLN A 27 -5.38 -6.38 10.86
N ASP A 28 -5.98 -5.30 11.38
CA ASP A 28 -5.30 -4.34 12.27
C ASP A 28 -4.48 -4.98 13.42
N PRO A 29 -4.96 -6.04 14.12
CA PRO A 29 -4.17 -6.70 15.18
C PRO A 29 -2.87 -7.36 14.69
N LEU A 30 -2.76 -7.64 13.39
CA LEU A 30 -1.64 -8.34 12.74
C LEU A 30 -0.60 -7.37 12.17
N LEU A 31 -0.89 -6.06 12.12
CA LEU A 31 -0.07 -5.06 11.45
C LEU A 31 0.89 -4.34 12.40
N ALA A 32 2.07 -3.97 11.90
CA ALA A 32 3.08 -3.28 12.71
C ALA A 32 2.74 -1.80 12.94
N ASP A 33 2.07 -1.17 11.97
CA ASP A 33 1.54 0.20 12.04
C ASP A 33 0.17 0.29 11.34
N PRO A 34 -0.92 -0.21 11.98
CA PRO A 34 -2.25 -0.24 11.38
C PRO A 34 -2.81 1.15 11.06
N GLN A 35 -2.39 2.16 11.82
CA GLN A 35 -2.87 3.54 11.68
C GLN A 35 -1.98 4.40 10.77
N SER A 36 -0.87 3.86 10.26
CA SER A 36 0.06 4.57 9.37
C SER A 36 0.59 5.89 9.93
N LYS A 37 0.87 5.92 11.24
CA LYS A 37 1.30 7.13 11.95
C LYS A 37 2.80 7.36 11.92
N ARG A 38 3.57 6.41 11.39
CA ARG A 38 5.02 6.59 11.23
C ARG A 38 5.31 7.65 10.15
N PRO A 39 6.26 8.55 10.40
CA PRO A 39 6.56 9.64 9.49
C PRO A 39 7.20 9.14 8.19
N GLY A 40 7.01 9.90 7.10
CA GLY A 40 7.77 9.75 5.85
C GLY A 40 7.14 8.84 4.79
N PHE A 41 6.33 7.84 5.17
CA PHE A 41 5.74 6.88 4.21
C PHE A 41 4.26 7.13 3.89
N THR A 42 3.57 7.95 4.66
CA THR A 42 2.13 8.19 4.51
C THR A 42 1.83 9.68 4.58
N PRO A 43 1.35 10.31 3.50
CA PRO A 43 0.84 11.68 3.52
C PRO A 43 -0.40 11.81 4.41
N LYS A 44 -0.69 13.02 4.90
CA LYS A 44 -1.76 13.25 5.87
C LYS A 44 -3.14 12.79 5.38
N TYR A 45 -3.45 13.01 4.09
CA TYR A 45 -4.71 12.57 3.48
C TYR A 45 -4.87 11.04 3.44
N ALA A 46 -3.77 10.29 3.56
CA ALA A 46 -3.72 8.83 3.53
C ALA A 46 -3.53 8.22 4.93
N GLU A 47 -3.57 9.01 6.00
CA GLU A 47 -3.66 8.50 7.39
C GLU A 47 -5.09 8.03 7.69
N ASN A 48 -5.56 7.04 6.93
CA ASN A 48 -6.86 6.41 7.08
C ASN A 48 -6.76 4.91 6.77
N GLU A 49 -7.83 4.15 7.03
CA GLU A 49 -7.85 2.69 6.86
C GLU A 49 -7.46 2.23 5.42
N GLY A 50 -7.89 2.98 4.41
CA GLY A 50 -7.60 2.68 3.02
C GLY A 50 -6.21 3.13 2.54
N ARG A 51 -5.51 3.98 3.30
CA ARG A 51 -4.27 4.65 2.86
C ARG A 51 -4.39 5.31 1.48
N SER A 52 -5.50 6.01 1.29
CA SER A 52 -5.92 6.55 -0.01
C SER A 52 -6.88 7.72 0.16
N ARG A 53 -6.96 8.60 -0.84
CA ARG A 53 -7.97 9.68 -0.89
C ARG A 53 -9.39 9.16 -1.15
N LYS A 54 -9.54 8.22 -2.09
CA LYS A 54 -10.77 7.45 -2.30
C LYS A 54 -10.49 5.99 -1.96
N PRO A 55 -11.27 5.34 -1.07
CA PRO A 55 -10.96 4.00 -0.57
C PRO A 55 -10.74 2.96 -1.68
N GLU A 56 -11.46 3.04 -2.78
CA GLU A 56 -11.32 2.10 -3.89
C GLU A 56 -9.98 2.19 -4.62
N LEU A 57 -9.27 3.33 -4.60
CA LEU A 57 -8.03 3.52 -5.35
C LEU A 57 -6.82 3.61 -4.43
N PHE A 58 -6.10 2.50 -4.26
CA PHE A 58 -4.82 2.48 -3.58
C PHE A 58 -3.68 2.82 -4.55
N VAL A 59 -2.86 3.80 -4.17
CA VAL A 59 -1.69 4.27 -4.92
C VAL A 59 -0.48 4.18 -4.00
N CYS A 60 0.54 3.41 -4.38
CA CYS A 60 1.75 3.28 -3.58
C CYS A 60 2.99 3.07 -4.43
N VAL A 61 4.15 3.41 -3.88
CA VAL A 61 5.45 3.03 -4.44
C VAL A 61 5.67 1.55 -4.18
N GLY A 62 5.90 0.79 -5.24
CA GLY A 62 6.15 -0.64 -5.24
C GLY A 62 7.56 -1.03 -4.81
N ILE A 63 8.07 -0.42 -3.74
CA ILE A 63 9.41 -0.63 -3.21
C ILE A 63 9.29 -1.03 -1.75
N CYS A 64 9.77 -2.23 -1.42
CA CYS A 64 9.81 -2.73 -0.06
C CYS A 64 10.69 -1.83 0.80
N THR A 65 10.15 -1.40 1.94
CA THR A 65 10.83 -0.51 2.90
C THR A 65 12.02 -1.17 3.61
N HIS A 66 12.23 -2.48 3.45
CA HIS A 66 13.40 -3.18 3.97
C HIS A 66 14.69 -2.74 3.23
N LEU A 67 14.90 -3.28 2.02
CA LEU A 67 16.12 -3.08 1.22
C LEU A 67 15.80 -2.85 -0.27
N GLY A 68 14.61 -2.34 -0.58
CA GLY A 68 14.31 -1.79 -1.90
C GLY A 68 13.84 -2.76 -2.99
N CYS A 69 13.71 -4.07 -2.71
CA CYS A 69 13.10 -5.01 -3.65
C CYS A 69 11.64 -4.64 -3.96
N SER A 70 11.14 -4.97 -5.14
CA SER A 70 9.72 -4.84 -5.49
C SER A 70 8.93 -6.06 -4.99
N PRO A 71 7.92 -5.90 -4.10
CA PRO A 71 7.06 -7.01 -3.70
C PRO A 71 6.17 -7.52 -4.85
N THR A 72 5.77 -8.79 -4.79
CA THR A 72 4.83 -9.44 -5.71
C THR A 72 3.42 -9.44 -5.13
N SER A 73 2.42 -9.33 -6.01
CA SER A 73 1.01 -9.38 -5.61
C SER A 73 0.57 -10.81 -5.27
N HIS A 74 -0.12 -10.97 -4.15
CA HIS A 74 -0.81 -12.20 -3.75
C HIS A 74 -2.23 -11.82 -3.30
N PHE A 75 -3.13 -11.57 -4.26
CA PHE A 75 -4.46 -11.02 -3.97
C PHE A 75 -5.52 -12.07 -3.61
N GLU A 76 -5.26 -13.34 -3.89
CA GLU A 76 -6.14 -14.44 -3.50
C GLU A 76 -6.10 -14.64 -1.98
N LYS A 77 -7.26 -14.89 -1.38
CA LYS A 77 -7.36 -15.20 0.05
C LYS A 77 -6.79 -16.60 0.31
N GLY A 78 -6.18 -16.79 1.48
CA GLY A 78 -5.61 -18.07 1.85
C GLY A 78 -4.34 -18.43 1.08
N GLY A 79 -4.24 -19.70 0.69
CA GLY A 79 -3.16 -20.22 -0.16
C GLY A 79 -1.83 -20.37 0.57
N SER A 80 -0.73 -20.12 -0.15
CA SER A 80 0.64 -20.31 0.36
C SER A 80 1.02 -19.38 1.51
N LEU A 81 0.21 -18.34 1.77
CA LEU A 81 0.42 -17.37 2.85
C LEU A 81 -0.41 -17.68 4.11
N GLY A 82 -1.12 -18.81 4.14
CA GLY A 82 -1.90 -19.28 5.28
C GLY A 82 -3.38 -18.89 5.19
N ALA A 83 -4.24 -19.61 5.92
CA ALA A 83 -5.70 -19.51 5.81
C ALA A 83 -6.26 -18.11 6.12
N ASP A 84 -5.60 -17.36 7.00
CA ASP A 84 -6.04 -16.03 7.44
C ASP A 84 -5.66 -14.90 6.47
N TRP A 85 -4.91 -15.20 5.41
CA TRP A 85 -4.48 -14.23 4.40
C TRP A 85 -5.69 -13.65 3.66
N GLN A 86 -5.85 -12.31 3.66
CA GLN A 86 -6.96 -11.64 2.95
C GLN A 86 -6.55 -11.03 1.60
N GLY A 87 -5.36 -11.35 1.13
CA GLY A 87 -4.76 -10.69 -0.03
C GLY A 87 -3.76 -9.59 0.36
N GLY A 88 -2.83 -9.29 -0.54
CA GLY A 88 -1.83 -8.25 -0.34
C GLY A 88 -0.58 -8.49 -1.19
N PHE A 89 0.58 -8.32 -0.56
CA PHE A 89 1.88 -8.41 -1.23
C PHE A 89 2.90 -9.20 -0.40
N LEU A 90 3.79 -9.90 -1.10
CA LEU A 90 4.94 -10.60 -0.53
C LEU A 90 6.22 -10.06 -1.16
N CYS A 91 7.18 -9.63 -0.33
CA CYS A 91 8.52 -9.31 -0.79
C CYS A 91 9.39 -10.57 -0.74
N PRO A 92 9.74 -11.18 -1.89
CA PRO A 92 10.42 -12.48 -1.92
C PRO A 92 11.85 -12.44 -1.39
N CYS A 93 12.48 -11.27 -1.35
CA CYS A 93 13.88 -11.13 -0.92
C CYS A 93 14.12 -11.58 0.52
N HIS A 94 13.22 -11.22 1.44
CA HIS A 94 13.36 -11.51 2.88
C HIS A 94 12.03 -11.83 3.59
N GLY A 95 10.96 -12.12 2.83
CA GLY A 95 9.69 -12.61 3.38
C GLY A 95 8.81 -11.57 4.08
N SER A 96 9.01 -10.27 3.84
CA SER A 96 8.10 -9.24 4.34
C SER A 96 6.76 -9.32 3.62
N THR A 97 5.66 -9.27 4.36
CA THR A 97 4.31 -9.27 3.80
C THR A 97 3.60 -7.96 4.13
N PHE A 98 2.73 -7.53 3.21
CA PHE A 98 1.95 -6.31 3.31
C PHE A 98 0.50 -6.61 2.94
N ASP A 99 -0.46 -5.95 3.56
CA ASP A 99 -1.87 -6.11 3.18
C ASP A 99 -2.22 -5.33 1.90
N LEU A 100 -3.52 -5.33 1.52
CA LEU A 100 -4.03 -4.61 0.35
C LEU A 100 -4.01 -3.07 0.47
N ALA A 101 -3.67 -2.52 1.63
CA ALA A 101 -3.35 -1.10 1.83
C ALA A 101 -1.82 -0.88 1.93
N GLY A 102 -1.01 -1.90 1.65
CA GLY A 102 0.45 -1.82 1.74
C GLY A 102 0.96 -1.67 3.18
N ARG A 103 0.16 -2.02 4.19
CA ARG A 103 0.56 -1.99 5.60
C ARG A 103 1.35 -3.25 5.94
N VAL A 104 2.50 -3.10 6.57
CA VAL A 104 3.39 -4.21 6.88
C VAL A 104 2.86 -5.02 8.07
N TYR A 105 2.94 -6.34 7.98
CA TYR A 105 2.61 -7.23 9.09
C TYR A 105 3.67 -7.16 10.20
N LYS A 106 3.28 -7.47 11.44
CA LYS A 106 4.20 -7.57 12.58
C LYS A 106 5.29 -8.62 12.31
N ASN A 107 6.44 -8.44 12.95
CA ASN A 107 7.57 -9.37 12.93
C ASN A 107 8.11 -9.65 11.51
N LYS A 108 8.11 -8.64 10.64
CA LYS A 108 8.70 -8.68 9.30
C LYS A 108 9.96 -7.81 9.22
N PRO A 109 10.93 -8.14 8.34
CA PRO A 109 12.14 -7.32 8.18
C PRO A 109 11.89 -5.91 7.66
N ALA A 110 10.84 -5.70 6.87
CA ALA A 110 10.42 -4.37 6.44
C ALA A 110 10.03 -3.51 7.65
N PRO A 111 10.71 -2.38 7.88
CA PRO A 111 10.49 -1.56 9.06
C PRO A 111 9.18 -0.79 9.00
N ASP A 112 8.60 -0.54 7.82
CA ASP A 112 7.43 0.31 7.64
C ASP A 112 6.48 -0.12 6.50
N ASN A 113 5.32 0.51 6.45
CA ASN A 113 4.33 0.39 5.38
C ASN A 113 4.89 0.90 4.04
N LEU A 114 4.38 0.41 2.90
CA LEU A 114 4.78 0.89 1.58
C LEU A 114 4.47 2.39 1.43
N GLU A 115 5.39 3.15 0.83
CA GLU A 115 5.25 4.60 0.62
C GLU A 115 4.01 4.90 -0.23
N VAL A 116 3.13 5.78 0.26
CA VAL A 116 2.10 6.41 -0.58
C VAL A 116 2.72 7.68 -1.16
N PRO A 117 2.94 7.77 -2.48
CA PRO A 117 3.51 8.98 -3.05
C PRO A 117 2.50 10.13 -2.96
N PRO A 118 2.93 11.39 -2.97
CA PRO A 118 2.05 12.53 -3.21
C PRO A 118 1.23 12.29 -4.48
N TYR A 119 -0.09 12.46 -4.42
CA TYR A 119 -0.92 12.46 -5.62
C TYR A 119 -2.21 13.24 -5.40
N GLN A 120 -2.82 13.70 -6.50
CA GLN A 120 -4.13 14.36 -6.49
C GLN A 120 -4.99 13.91 -7.68
N TYR A 121 -6.30 14.04 -7.54
CA TYR A 121 -7.24 13.81 -8.65
C TYR A 121 -7.37 15.09 -9.49
N LEU A 122 -7.22 14.95 -10.81
CA LEU A 122 -7.52 15.99 -11.80
C LEU A 122 -8.97 15.91 -12.28
N THR A 123 -9.49 14.68 -12.34
CA THR A 123 -10.89 14.33 -12.60
C THR A 123 -11.21 13.05 -11.82
N ASP A 124 -12.44 12.55 -11.87
CA ASP A 124 -12.79 11.28 -11.20
C ASP A 124 -12.00 10.06 -11.66
N THR A 125 -11.47 10.09 -12.89
CA THR A 125 -10.77 8.97 -13.53
C THR A 125 -9.30 9.26 -13.82
N ARG A 126 -8.80 10.44 -13.47
CA ARG A 126 -7.42 10.85 -13.75
C ARG A 126 -6.77 11.39 -12.49
N ILE A 127 -5.65 10.78 -12.12
CA ILE A 127 -4.74 11.28 -11.07
C ILE A 127 -3.45 11.80 -11.68
N ILE A 128 -2.77 12.67 -10.94
CA ILE A 128 -1.37 13.04 -11.16
C ILE A 128 -0.56 12.61 -9.94
N VAL A 129 0.57 11.93 -10.17
CA VAL A 129 1.50 11.48 -9.12
C VAL A 129 2.65 12.48 -9.01
N GLY A 130 3.06 12.77 -7.78
CA GLY A 130 4.10 13.72 -7.41
C GLY A 130 3.60 15.12 -7.04
N VAL A 131 2.28 15.33 -6.93
CA VAL A 131 1.68 16.61 -6.54
C VAL A 131 0.59 16.37 -5.50
N ASP A 132 0.60 17.13 -4.41
CA ASP A 132 -0.47 17.20 -3.41
C ASP A 132 -0.51 18.60 -2.75
N GLU A 133 -1.26 18.75 -1.66
CA GLU A 133 -1.43 20.02 -0.95
C GLU A 133 -0.11 20.57 -0.38
N ASP A 134 0.79 19.66 0.04
CA ASP A 134 2.05 19.96 0.72
C ASP A 134 3.26 19.90 -0.25
N ASN A 135 3.07 19.31 -1.44
CA ASN A 135 4.07 19.13 -2.48
C ASN A 135 3.56 19.73 -3.79
N LYS A 136 3.76 21.04 -3.94
CA LYS A 136 3.44 21.78 -5.16
C LYS A 136 4.63 21.75 -6.10
N ALA A 137 4.37 21.46 -7.37
CA ALA A 137 5.37 21.47 -8.44
C ALA A 137 5.98 22.86 -8.64
#